data_AF-A7VXR5-F1
#
_entry.id   AF-A7VXR5-F1
#
_cell.length_a   1.000
_cell.length_b   1.000
_cell.length_c   1.000
_cell.angle_alpha   90.00
_cell.angle_beta   90.00
_cell.angle_gamma   90.00
#
_symmetry.space_group_name_H-M   'P 1'
#
loop_
_entity.id
_entity.type
_entity.pdbx_description
1 polymer ?
#
loop_
_entity_poly.entity_id
_entity_poly.type
_entity_poly.pdbx_seq_one_letter_code
_entity_poly.pdbx_strand_id
1 'polypeptide(L)'
;MIKKGDFFTKYNKDQLIDILIDWYLSDTIQLLDNVLTDNLVDPGYSAITTRNRLIYYIQYKQQIDPDFRVRTVNEFLINSGYDNKDIIAFEKSCKEEAHYYHGIQETLD
;
A
#
# COMPACT_ATOMS: atom_id res chain seq x y z
N MET A 1 -7.43 39.04 -29.05
CA MET A 1 -6.41 38.10 -28.55
C MET A 1 -6.72 37.77 -27.10
N ILE A 2 -7.31 36.62 -26.84
CA ILE A 2 -7.53 36.12 -25.47
C ILE A 2 -6.17 35.62 -24.99
N LYS A 3 -5.62 36.24 -23.93
CA LYS A 3 -4.43 35.72 -23.25
C LYS A 3 -4.75 34.29 -22.81
N LYS A 4 -3.89 33.32 -23.14
CA LYS A 4 -3.97 31.94 -22.65
C LYS A 4 -4.27 32.03 -21.15
N GLY A 5 -5.47 31.58 -20.78
CA GLY A 5 -5.98 31.71 -19.43
C GLY A 5 -5.02 31.08 -18.45
N ASP A 6 -4.71 31.82 -17.40
CA ASP A 6 -4.20 31.26 -16.17
C ASP A 6 -5.23 30.22 -15.71
N PHE A 7 -4.90 28.94 -15.90
CA PHE A 7 -5.65 27.86 -15.27
C PHE A 7 -5.39 28.01 -13.77
N PHE A 8 -6.31 28.62 -13.05
CA PHE A 8 -6.34 28.55 -11.60
C PHE A 8 -6.65 27.10 -11.22
N THR A 9 -5.63 26.29 -11.01
CA THR A 9 -5.80 24.95 -10.45
C THR A 9 -6.07 25.09 -8.97
N LYS A 10 -7.17 24.48 -8.49
CA LYS A 10 -7.57 24.50 -7.06
C LYS A 10 -6.46 24.02 -6.12
N TYR A 11 -5.56 23.18 -6.63
CA TYR A 11 -4.43 22.59 -5.92
C TYR A 11 -3.15 22.80 -6.72
N ASN A 12 -2.03 22.95 -6.02
CA ASN A 12 -0.71 22.85 -6.61
C ASN A 12 -0.27 21.38 -6.72
N LYS A 13 0.90 21.13 -7.35
CA LYS A 13 1.42 19.79 -7.56
C LYS A 13 1.60 19.00 -6.25
N ASP A 14 2.16 19.63 -5.23
CA ASP A 14 2.48 18.96 -3.97
C ASP A 14 1.19 18.56 -3.23
N GLN A 15 0.20 19.45 -3.21
CA GLN A 15 -1.13 19.17 -2.68
C GLN A 15 -1.82 18.01 -3.42
N LEU A 16 -1.64 17.92 -4.74
CA LEU A 16 -2.19 16.79 -5.52
C LEU A 16 -1.46 15.48 -5.19
N ILE A 17 -0.14 15.52 -4.99
CA ILE A 17 0.62 14.34 -4.57
C ILE A 17 0.13 13.87 -3.21
N ASP A 18 -0.04 14.77 -2.23
CA ASP A 18 -0.53 14.40 -0.91
C ASP A 18 -1.90 13.69 -0.98
N ILE A 19 -2.84 14.24 -1.76
CA ILE A 19 -4.16 13.62 -1.98
C ILE A 19 -4.03 12.23 -2.62
N LEU A 20 -3.16 12.08 -3.63
CA LEU A 20 -2.95 10.80 -4.30
C LEU A 20 -2.35 9.76 -3.37
N ILE A 21 -1.44 10.16 -2.47
CA ILE A 21 -0.84 9.28 -1.48
C ILE A 21 -1.87 8.84 -0.43
N ASP A 22 -2.73 9.75 0.03
CA ASP A 22 -3.80 9.41 0.96
C ASP A 22 -4.76 8.38 0.36
N TRP A 23 -5.17 8.58 -0.90
CA TRP A 23 -6.00 7.61 -1.62
C TRP A 23 -5.26 6.29 -1.87
N TYR A 24 -4.00 6.36 -2.27
CA TYR A 24 -3.18 5.18 -2.49
C TYR A 24 -3.14 4.31 -1.23
N LEU A 25 -2.94 4.91 -0.05
CA LEU A 25 -2.95 4.19 1.21
C LEU A 25 -4.33 3.62 1.51
N SER A 26 -5.39 4.44 1.43
CA SER A 26 -6.77 4.01 1.68
C SER A 26 -7.15 2.79 0.84
N ASP A 27 -6.86 2.83 -0.46
CA ASP A 27 -7.12 1.74 -1.39
C ASP A 27 -6.22 0.51 -1.13
N THR A 28 -5.05 0.71 -0.54
CA THR A 28 -4.14 -0.40 -0.16
C THR A 28 -4.66 -1.11 1.08
N ILE A 29 -5.14 -0.36 2.08
CA ILE A 29 -5.78 -0.88 3.29
C ILE A 29 -7.06 -1.65 2.92
N GLN A 30 -7.91 -1.08 2.06
CA GLN A 30 -9.11 -1.78 1.60
C GLN A 30 -8.76 -3.09 0.86
N LEU A 31 -7.71 -3.08 0.03
CA LEU A 31 -7.25 -4.29 -0.64
C LEU A 31 -6.72 -5.34 0.35
N LEU A 32 -6.01 -4.91 1.39
CA LEU A 32 -5.57 -5.79 2.47
C LEU A 32 -6.75 -6.45 3.18
N ASP A 33 -7.77 -5.68 3.56
CA ASP A 33 -8.97 -6.22 4.21
C ASP A 33 -9.69 -7.23 3.32
N ASN A 34 -9.71 -6.98 2.00
CA ASN A 34 -10.25 -7.92 1.03
C ASN A 34 -9.40 -9.21 0.97
N VAL A 35 -8.07 -9.11 0.98
CA VAL A 35 -7.17 -10.30 1.02
C VAL A 35 -7.40 -11.11 2.30
N LEU A 36 -7.58 -10.45 3.45
CA LEU A 36 -7.81 -11.11 4.74
C LEU A 36 -9.15 -11.84 4.83
N THR A 37 -10.15 -11.37 4.08
CA THR A 37 -11.50 -11.94 4.06
C THR A 37 -11.79 -12.78 2.81
N ASP A 38 -10.79 -12.98 1.97
CA ASP A 38 -10.92 -13.69 0.69
C ASP A 38 -11.09 -15.21 0.85
N ASN A 39 -11.49 -15.86 -0.24
CA ASN A 39 -11.53 -17.31 -0.32
C ASN A 39 -10.11 -17.89 -0.35
N LEU A 40 -9.79 -18.74 0.62
CA LEU A 40 -8.48 -19.39 0.74
C LEU A 40 -8.16 -20.40 -0.37
N VAL A 41 -9.17 -20.91 -1.09
CA VAL A 41 -9.01 -21.95 -2.12
C VAL A 41 -8.85 -21.35 -3.51
N ASP A 42 -9.56 -20.25 -3.78
CA ASP A 42 -9.53 -19.54 -5.06
C ASP A 42 -9.56 -18.03 -4.79
N PRO A 43 -8.41 -17.43 -4.41
CA PRO A 43 -8.35 -16.01 -4.03
C PRO A 43 -8.63 -15.10 -5.23
N GLY A 44 -9.52 -14.13 -5.04
CA GLY A 44 -9.78 -13.05 -6.01
C GLY A 44 -8.84 -11.85 -5.85
N TYR A 45 -8.16 -11.73 -4.71
CA TYR A 45 -7.27 -10.60 -4.39
C TYR A 45 -5.83 -11.06 -4.19
N SER A 46 -4.89 -10.30 -4.78
CA SER A 46 -3.45 -10.60 -4.70
C SER A 46 -2.84 -10.06 -3.41
N ALA A 47 -2.42 -10.98 -2.54
CA ALA A 47 -1.65 -10.70 -1.33
C ALA A 47 -0.25 -10.15 -1.66
N ILE A 48 0.41 -10.65 -2.71
CA ILE A 48 1.71 -10.13 -3.16
C ILE A 48 1.60 -8.70 -3.66
N THR A 49 0.58 -8.38 -4.47
CA THR A 49 0.33 -7.00 -4.92
C THR A 49 0.09 -6.09 -3.73
N THR A 50 -0.70 -6.54 -2.75
CA THR A 50 -0.96 -5.79 -1.52
C THR A 50 0.33 -5.53 -0.74
N ARG A 51 1.19 -6.55 -0.59
CA ARG A 51 2.49 -6.43 0.08
C ARG A 51 3.38 -5.41 -0.62
N ASN A 52 3.48 -5.47 -1.95
CA ASN A 52 4.27 -4.51 -2.72
C ASN A 52 3.77 -3.08 -2.52
N ARG A 53 2.45 -2.86 -2.53
CA ARG A 53 1.86 -1.54 -2.29
C ARG A 53 2.20 -0.99 -0.91
N LEU A 54 2.13 -1.83 0.12
CA LEU A 54 2.55 -1.47 1.48
C LEU A 54 4.04 -1.12 1.53
N ILE A 55 4.89 -1.89 0.85
CA ILE A 55 6.33 -1.62 0.76
C ILE A 55 6.60 -0.26 0.12
N TYR A 56 5.97 0.04 -1.03
CA TYR A 56 6.13 1.33 -1.70
C TYR A 56 5.68 2.50 -0.83
N TYR A 57 4.57 2.36 -0.11
CA TYR A 57 4.10 3.37 0.82
C TYR A 57 5.08 3.59 1.98
N ILE A 58 5.59 2.51 2.58
CA ILE A 58 6.59 2.58 3.67
C ILE A 58 7.87 3.26 3.18
N GLN A 59 8.40 2.85 2.02
CA GLN A 59 9.60 3.46 1.42
C GLN A 59 9.39 4.94 1.08
N TYR A 60 8.22 5.31 0.56
CA TYR A 60 7.87 6.71 0.32
C TYR A 60 7.87 7.50 1.62
N LYS A 61 7.18 7.01 2.67
CA LYS A 61 7.14 7.67 3.98
C LYS A 61 8.52 7.85 4.59
N GLN A 62 9.40 6.84 4.48
CA GLN A 62 10.79 6.94 4.94
C GLN A 62 11.60 8.03 4.22
N GLN A 63 11.27 8.37 2.97
CA GLN A 63 11.96 9.41 2.21
C GLN A 63 11.49 10.83 2.53
N ILE A 64 10.20 10.98 2.87
CA ILE A 64 9.58 12.31 3.06
C ILE A 64 9.43 12.71 4.52
N ASP A 65 9.52 11.76 5.46
CA ASP A 65 9.28 11.97 6.88
C ASP A 65 10.47 11.43 7.70
N PRO A 66 11.39 12.32 8.14
CA PRO A 66 12.58 11.92 8.89
C PRO A 66 12.31 11.22 10.23
N ASP A 67 11.08 11.32 10.75
CA ASP A 67 10.66 10.72 12.01
C ASP A 67 9.90 9.41 11.81
N PHE A 68 9.62 9.02 10.57
CA PHE A 68 9.00 7.74 10.26
C PHE A 68 10.00 6.58 10.49
N ARG A 69 9.71 5.70 11.47
CA ARG A 69 10.62 4.64 11.92
C ARG A 69 10.21 3.21 11.52
N VAL A 70 9.07 3.02 10.86
CA VAL A 70 8.60 1.70 10.44
C VAL A 70 9.55 1.12 9.39
N ARG A 71 10.02 -0.11 9.62
CA ARG A 71 10.97 -0.84 8.77
C ARG A 71 10.37 -2.03 8.06
N THR A 72 9.33 -2.62 8.62
CA THR A 72 8.71 -3.83 8.07
C THR A 72 7.22 -3.62 7.79
N VAL A 73 6.67 -4.44 6.90
CA VAL A 73 5.21 -4.50 6.70
C VAL A 73 4.50 -4.88 8.00
N ASN A 74 5.05 -5.81 8.78
CA ASN A 74 4.42 -6.24 10.02
C ASN A 74 4.35 -5.11 11.06
N GLU A 75 5.41 -4.33 11.23
CA GLU A 75 5.38 -3.12 12.08
C GLU A 75 4.34 -2.11 11.59
N PHE A 76 4.23 -1.92 10.27
CA PHE A 76 3.22 -1.06 9.68
C PHE A 76 1.81 -1.53 10.03
N LEU A 77 1.53 -2.82 9.88
CA LEU A 77 0.23 -3.42 10.16
C LEU A 77 -0.15 -3.30 11.64
N ILE A 78 0.79 -3.58 12.55
CA ILE A 78 0.59 -3.41 14.01
C ILE A 78 0.23 -1.95 14.32
N ASN A 79 0.99 -0.99 13.79
CA ASN A 79 0.74 0.43 13.99
C ASN A 79 -0.59 0.91 13.38
N SER A 80 -1.10 0.17 12.38
CA SER A 80 -2.37 0.44 11.71
C SER A 80 -3.56 -0.25 12.37
N GLY A 81 -3.34 -1.02 13.46
CA GLY A 81 -4.40 -1.64 14.26
C GLY A 81 -4.74 -3.08 13.91
N TYR A 82 -3.99 -3.73 13.00
CA TYR A 82 -4.15 -5.15 12.70
C TYR A 82 -3.57 -6.02 13.80
N ASP A 83 -4.24 -7.13 14.10
CA ASP A 83 -3.79 -8.05 15.14
C ASP A 83 -2.82 -9.11 14.59
N ASN A 84 -2.21 -9.89 15.49
CA ASN A 84 -1.27 -10.94 15.08
C ASN A 84 -1.91 -12.02 14.20
N LYS A 85 -3.21 -12.29 14.33
CA LYS A 85 -3.90 -13.28 13.49
C LYS A 85 -4.05 -12.76 12.07
N ASP A 86 -4.39 -11.48 11.91
CA ASP A 86 -4.46 -10.82 10.60
C ASP A 86 -3.09 -10.87 9.91
N ILE A 87 -2.03 -10.53 10.63
CA ILE A 87 -0.66 -10.55 10.10
C ILE A 87 -0.26 -11.97 9.67
N ILE A 88 -0.53 -12.98 10.50
CA ILE A 88 -0.25 -14.39 10.17
C ILE A 88 -1.04 -14.83 8.94
N ALA A 89 -2.32 -14.47 8.84
CA ALA A 89 -3.17 -14.81 7.70
C ALA A 89 -2.63 -14.15 6.42
N PHE A 90 -2.30 -12.86 6.48
CA PHE A 90 -1.73 -12.13 5.35
C PHE A 90 -0.38 -12.69 4.88
N GLU A 91 0.53 -13.01 5.81
CA GLU A 91 1.80 -13.64 5.48
C GLU A 91 1.61 -15.02 4.83
N LYS A 92 0.64 -15.79 5.31
CA LYS A 92 0.31 -17.09 4.72
C LYS A 92 -0.18 -16.91 3.27
N SER A 93 -1.12 -16.00 3.02
CA SER A 93 -1.60 -15.70 1.68
C SER A 93 -0.45 -15.24 0.76
N CYS A 94 0.45 -14.39 1.26
CA CYS A 94 1.65 -14.00 0.49
C CYS A 94 2.51 -15.21 0.12
N LYS A 95 2.79 -16.11 1.07
CA LYS A 95 3.62 -17.30 0.83
C LYS A 95 2.97 -18.26 -0.17
N GLU A 96 1.66 -18.46 -0.07
CA GLU A 96 0.91 -19.33 -0.99
C GLU A 96 0.91 -18.76 -2.41
N GLU A 97 0.66 -17.46 -2.56
CA GLU A 97 0.67 -16.79 -3.87
C GLU A 97 2.06 -16.70 -4.50
N ALA A 98 3.11 -16.54 -3.69
CA ALA A 98 4.49 -16.40 -4.17
C ALA A 98 4.94 -17.55 -5.11
N HIS A 99 4.34 -18.73 -5.00
CA HIS A 99 4.65 -19.90 -5.81
C HIS A 99 4.16 -19.81 -7.27
N TYR A 100 3.15 -18.99 -7.54
CA TYR A 100 2.54 -18.84 -8.87
C TYR A 100 2.43 -17.38 -9.33
N TYR A 101 2.90 -16.43 -8.52
CA TYR A 101 2.93 -15.02 -8.88
C TYR A 101 3.97 -14.75 -9.99
N HIS A 102 3.54 -14.09 -11.07
CA HIS A 102 4.37 -13.83 -12.25
C HIS A 102 4.96 -12.41 -12.33
N GLY A 103 4.75 -11.58 -11.30
CA GLY A 103 5.29 -10.21 -11.22
C GLY A 103 6.47 -10.05 -10.27
N ILE A 104 6.88 -8.80 -10.04
CA ILE A 104 7.91 -8.46 -9.04
C ILE A 104 7.36 -8.71 -7.64
N GLN A 105 8.15 -9.37 -6.79
CA GLN A 105 7.86 -9.52 -5.36
C GLN A 105 8.84 -8.63 -4.59
N GLU A 106 8.36 -7.51 -4.08
CA GLU A 106 9.20 -6.54 -3.38
C GLU A 106 9.60 -7.04 -2.00
N THR A 107 10.77 -6.58 -1.55
CA THR A 107 11.25 -6.80 -0.19
C THR A 107 11.56 -5.46 0.48
N LEU A 108 11.27 -5.38 1.78
CA LEU A 108 11.84 -4.35 2.65
C LEU A 108 13.06 -5.01 3.31
N ASP A 109 14.25 -4.53 2.94
CA ASP A 109 15.53 -4.94 3.53
C ASP A 109 15.63 -4.55 5.02
#